data_AF-A0A0B4REX3-F1
#
_entry.id   AF-A0A0B4REX3-F1
#
_cell.length_a   1.000
_cell.length_b   1.000
_cell.length_c   1.000
_cell.angle_alpha   90.00
_cell.angle_beta   90.00
_cell.angle_gamma   90.00
#
_symmetry.space_group_name_H-M   'P 1'
#
loop_
_entity.id
_entity.type
_entity.pdbx_description
1 polymer ?
#
loop_
_entity_poly.entity_id
_entity_poly.type
_entity_poly.pdbx_seq_one_letter_code
_entity_poly.pdbx_strand_id
1 'polypeptide(L)'
;MNTDIDSLVIFLIAFGIPIGMMARAYFKMNETDQQSVKSDFTSRSFLLSIGSVALGNFLIEFSDTFSTPPLRLVGFVLVVIGVIGSVIVTWKSSKVRSLLIVVAFSVLTYFQLS
;
A
#
# COMPACT_ATOMS: atom_id res chain seq x y z
N MET A 1 -13.78 15.61 -15.15
CA MET A 1 -13.12 15.26 -13.88
C MET A 1 -12.95 16.56 -13.12
N ASN A 2 -13.69 16.77 -12.04
CA ASN A 2 -13.57 17.97 -11.19
C ASN A 2 -12.70 17.59 -10.00
N THR A 3 -11.38 17.65 -10.19
CA THR A 3 -10.42 17.28 -9.16
C THR A 3 -10.24 18.45 -8.20
N ASP A 4 -10.53 18.19 -6.93
CA ASP A 4 -10.25 19.14 -5.86
C ASP A 4 -8.73 19.33 -5.73
N ILE A 5 -8.29 20.58 -5.79
CA ILE A 5 -6.87 20.93 -5.75
C ILE A 5 -6.26 20.56 -4.40
N ASP A 6 -7.03 20.67 -3.31
CA ASP A 6 -6.55 20.33 -1.97
C ASP A 6 -6.29 18.82 -1.86
N SER A 7 -7.24 18.00 -2.33
CA SER A 7 -7.07 16.55 -2.43
C SER A 7 -5.89 16.15 -3.31
N LEU A 8 -5.69 16.85 -4.44
CA LEU A 8 -4.56 16.58 -5.34
C LEU A 8 -3.22 16.88 -4.68
N VAL A 9 -3.11 17.99 -3.94
CA VAL A 9 -1.89 18.36 -3.21
C VAL A 9 -1.58 17.30 -2.15
N ILE A 10 -2.58 16.86 -1.39
CA ILE A 10 -2.42 15.81 -0.37
C ILE A 10 -1.95 14.50 -1.02
N PHE A 11 -2.58 14.08 -2.12
CA PHE A 11 -2.19 12.88 -2.86
C PHE A 11 -0.74 12.94 -3.35
N LEU A 12 -0.32 14.06 -3.92
CA LEU A 12 1.05 14.24 -4.42
C LEU A 12 2.08 14.24 -3.29
N ILE A 13 1.76 14.79 -2.11
CA ILE A 13 2.65 14.73 -0.95
C ILE A 13 2.72 13.30 -0.41
N ALA A 14 1.58 12.63 -0.25
CA ALA A 14 1.49 11.30 0.34
C ALA A 14 2.10 10.20 -0.55
N PHE A 15 1.96 10.30 -1.87
CA PHE A 15 2.39 9.26 -2.80
C PHE A 15 3.37 9.76 -3.87
N GLY A 16 3.13 10.94 -4.44
CA GLY A 16 3.98 11.49 -5.51
C GLY A 16 5.43 11.68 -5.07
N ILE A 17 5.65 12.33 -3.92
CA ILE A 17 7.01 12.56 -3.38
C ILE A 17 7.70 11.23 -3.04
N PRO A 18 7.12 10.32 -2.24
CA PRO A 18 7.77 9.04 -1.94
C PRO A 18 8.07 8.19 -3.17
N ILE A 19 7.12 8.06 -4.11
CA ILE A 19 7.33 7.31 -5.35
C ILE A 19 8.47 7.93 -6.16
N GLY A 20 8.49 9.25 -6.31
CA GLY A 20 9.56 9.96 -7.01
C GLY A 20 10.93 9.78 -6.35
N MET A 21 10.99 9.85 -5.01
CA MET A 21 12.21 9.60 -4.25
C MET A 21 12.71 8.15 -4.41
N MET A 22 11.81 7.17 -4.29
CA MET A 22 12.15 5.75 -4.46
C MET A 22 12.62 5.45 -5.89
N ALA A 23 11.92 5.97 -6.90
CA ALA A 23 12.30 5.80 -8.30
C ALA A 23 13.69 6.40 -8.57
N ARG A 24 13.94 7.62 -8.10
CA ARG A 24 15.26 8.27 -8.22
C ARG A 24 16.35 7.47 -7.53
N ALA A 25 16.10 6.94 -6.34
CA ALA A 25 17.05 6.11 -5.62
C ALA A 25 17.33 4.80 -6.39
N TYR A 26 16.29 4.14 -6.88
CA TYR A 26 16.40 2.91 -7.66
C TYR A 26 17.23 3.11 -8.94
N PHE A 27 17.01 4.19 -9.70
CA PHE A 27 17.79 4.45 -10.91
C PHE A 27 19.26 4.83 -10.64
N LYS A 28 19.60 5.23 -9.42
CA LYS A 28 20.99 5.50 -9.00
C LYS A 28 21.73 4.25 -8.51
N MET A 29 21.01 3.16 -8.25
CA MET A 29 21.60 1.90 -7.80
C MET A 29 22.36 1.20 -8.94
N ASN A 30 23.40 0.45 -8.58
CA ASN A 30 24.07 -0.46 -9.51
C ASN A 30 23.13 -1.64 -9.88
N GLU A 31 23.53 -2.45 -10.85
CA GLU A 31 22.69 -3.54 -11.35
C GLU A 31 22.38 -4.61 -10.30
N THR A 32 23.33 -4.94 -9.41
CA THR A 32 23.13 -5.95 -8.37
C THR A 32 22.10 -5.51 -7.34
N ASP A 33 22.16 -4.26 -6.91
CA ASP A 33 21.24 -3.69 -5.94
C ASP A 33 19.84 -3.55 -6.55
N GLN A 34 19.75 -3.13 -7.82
CA GLN A 34 18.50 -3.09 -8.57
C GLN A 34 17.83 -4.47 -8.67
N GLN A 35 18.62 -5.53 -8.92
CA GLN A 35 18.11 -6.89 -8.97
C GLN A 35 17.63 -7.37 -7.59
N SER A 36 18.35 -7.04 -6.52
CA SER A 36 17.93 -7.34 -5.15
C SER A 36 16.58 -6.69 -4.84
N VAL A 37 16.44 -5.38 -5.12
CA VAL A 37 15.18 -4.66 -4.92
C VAL A 37 14.05 -5.28 -5.73
N LYS A 38 14.28 -5.58 -7.02
CA LYS A 38 13.28 -6.27 -7.85
C LYS A 38 12.87 -7.61 -7.26
N SER A 39 13.82 -8.41 -6.78
CA SER A 39 13.55 -9.69 -6.13
C SER A 39 12.67 -9.53 -4.90
N ASP A 40 12.97 -8.56 -4.03
CA ASP A 40 12.21 -8.30 -2.81
C ASP A 40 10.77 -7.86 -3.13
N PHE A 41 10.60 -6.91 -4.06
CA PHE A 41 9.29 -6.38 -4.46
C PHE A 41 8.45 -7.37 -5.27
N THR A 42 9.07 -8.37 -5.91
CA THR A 42 8.37 -9.44 -6.64
C THR A 42 8.18 -10.70 -5.79
N SER A 43 8.72 -10.73 -4.57
CA SER A 43 8.54 -11.85 -3.66
C SER A 43 7.05 -12.04 -3.30
N ARG A 44 6.61 -13.31 -3.21
CA ARG A 44 5.21 -13.62 -2.83
C ARG A 44 4.84 -13.01 -1.48
N SER A 45 5.78 -13.02 -0.54
CA SER A 45 5.60 -12.41 0.78
C SER A 45 5.31 -10.92 0.66
N PHE A 46 6.07 -10.18 -0.15
CA PHE A 46 5.85 -8.75 -0.35
C PHE A 46 4.52 -8.49 -1.05
N LEU A 47 4.29 -9.16 -2.19
CA LEU A 47 3.09 -8.97 -3.01
C LEU A 47 1.81 -9.27 -2.24
N LEU A 48 1.78 -10.31 -1.40
CA LEU A 48 0.60 -10.68 -0.62
C LEU A 48 0.51 -9.98 0.75
N SER A 49 1.49 -9.15 1.14
CA SER A 49 1.46 -8.43 2.41
C SER A 49 1.47 -6.91 2.19
N ILE A 50 2.55 -6.25 2.59
CA ILE A 50 2.70 -4.80 2.54
C ILE A 50 2.60 -4.24 1.12
N GLY A 51 3.01 -4.99 0.09
CA GLY A 51 2.88 -4.56 -1.30
C GLY A 51 1.42 -4.40 -1.72
N SER A 52 0.56 -5.37 -1.40
CA SER A 52 -0.89 -5.27 -1.64
C SER A 52 -1.53 -4.16 -0.81
N VAL A 53 -1.14 -4.00 0.47
CA VAL A 53 -1.67 -2.91 1.32
C VAL A 53 -1.30 -1.53 0.74
N ALA A 54 -0.03 -1.33 0.37
CA ALA A 54 0.46 -0.07 -0.16
C ALA A 54 -0.20 0.27 -1.49
N LEU A 55 -0.28 -0.69 -2.42
CA LEU A 55 -0.94 -0.48 -3.71
C LEU A 55 -2.45 -0.27 -3.55
N GLY A 56 -3.09 -1.02 -2.65
CA GLY A 56 -4.51 -0.87 -2.36
C GLY A 56 -4.86 0.53 -1.83
N ASN A 57 -4.09 1.02 -0.86
CA ASN A 57 -4.25 2.38 -0.33
C ASN A 57 -3.99 3.45 -1.39
N PHE A 58 -2.97 3.27 -2.24
CA PHE A 58 -2.72 4.17 -3.36
C PHE A 58 -3.93 4.25 -4.31
N LEU A 59 -4.54 3.11 -4.65
CA LEU A 59 -5.71 3.09 -5.54
C LEU A 59 -6.97 3.70 -4.91
N ILE A 60 -7.16 3.55 -3.59
CA ILE A 60 -8.25 4.21 -2.86
C ILE A 60 -8.07 5.73 -2.94
N GLU A 61 -6.90 6.24 -2.57
CA GLU A 61 -6.63 7.69 -2.59
C GLU A 61 -6.69 8.26 -4.01
N PHE A 62 -6.15 7.53 -5.00
CA PHE A 62 -6.24 7.88 -6.41
C PHE A 62 -7.72 7.95 -6.85
N SER A 63 -8.53 6.97 -6.44
CA SER A 63 -9.95 6.95 -6.77
C SER A 63 -10.68 8.17 -6.22
N ASP A 64 -10.42 8.51 -4.96
CA ASP A 64 -11.09 9.63 -4.29
C ASP A 64 -10.63 10.97 -4.90
N THR A 65 -9.33 11.14 -5.16
CA THR A 65 -8.76 12.35 -5.78
C THR A 65 -9.25 12.58 -7.21
N PHE A 66 -9.33 11.52 -8.02
CA PHE A 66 -9.67 11.61 -9.44
C PHE A 66 -11.13 11.25 -9.75
N SER A 67 -11.96 11.04 -8.71
CA SER A 67 -13.37 10.67 -8.84
C SER A 67 -13.58 9.45 -9.75
N THR A 68 -12.86 8.34 -9.46
CA THR A 68 -12.93 7.08 -10.22
C THR A 68 -13.41 5.89 -9.36
N PRO A 69 -14.69 5.87 -8.92
CA PRO A 69 -15.20 4.94 -7.90
C PRO A 69 -14.88 3.44 -8.10
N PRO A 70 -14.83 2.88 -9.31
CA PRO A 70 -14.45 1.47 -9.50
C PRO A 70 -13.05 1.14 -8.96
N LEU A 71 -12.10 2.08 -9.03
CA LEU A 71 -10.74 1.87 -8.52
C LEU A 71 -10.69 1.79 -6.99
N ARG A 72 -11.61 2.46 -6.29
CA ARG A 72 -11.74 2.35 -4.84
C ARG A 72 -12.04 0.92 -4.40
N LEU A 73 -12.94 0.24 -5.11
CA LEU A 73 -13.29 -1.15 -4.80
C LEU A 73 -12.09 -2.09 -5.01
N VAL A 74 -11.36 -1.91 -6.12
CA VAL A 74 -10.13 -2.67 -6.39
C VAL A 74 -9.09 -2.43 -5.30
N GLY A 75 -8.90 -1.16 -4.90
CA GLY A 75 -7.99 -0.80 -3.83
C GLY A 75 -8.37 -1.45 -2.50
N PHE A 76 -9.65 -1.44 -2.13
CA PHE A 76 -10.14 -2.09 -0.91
C PHE A 76 -9.90 -3.60 -0.90
N VAL A 77 -10.17 -4.28 -2.02
CA VAL A 77 -9.89 -5.72 -2.16
C VAL A 77 -8.40 -6.01 -1.97
N LEU A 78 -7.52 -5.19 -2.55
CA LEU A 78 -6.07 -5.33 -2.36
C LEU A 78 -5.65 -5.12 -0.90
N VAL A 79 -6.19 -4.11 -0.20
CA VAL A 79 -5.90 -3.90 1.22
C VAL A 79 -6.30 -5.12 2.05
N VAL A 80 -7.50 -5.68 1.83
CA VAL A 80 -7.96 -6.88 2.54
C VAL A 80 -7.04 -8.07 2.30
N ILE A 81 -6.67 -8.33 1.04
CA ILE A 81 -5.72 -9.40 0.68
C ILE A 81 -4.37 -9.17 1.39
N GLY A 82 -3.87 -7.93 1.33
CA GLY A 82 -2.61 -7.54 1.93
C GLY A 82 -2.59 -7.69 3.45
N VAL A 83 -3.67 -7.36 4.15
CA VAL A 83 -3.79 -7.54 5.60
C VAL A 83 -3.79 -9.03 5.95
N ILE A 84 -4.59 -9.85 5.25
CA ILE A 84 -4.63 -11.30 5.46
C ILE A 84 -3.25 -11.92 5.23
N GLY A 85 -2.58 -11.58 4.14
CA GLY A 85 -1.24 -12.12 3.88
C GLY A 85 -0.20 -11.58 4.86
N SER A 86 -0.30 -10.33 5.32
CA SER A 86 0.55 -9.78 6.39
C SER A 86 0.42 -10.56 7.70
N VAL A 87 -0.81 -10.92 8.07
CA VAL A 87 -1.11 -11.77 9.23
C VAL A 87 -0.44 -13.14 9.06
N ILE A 88 -0.62 -13.80 7.91
CA ILE A 88 -0.06 -15.13 7.62
C ILE A 88 1.48 -15.12 7.65
N VAL A 89 2.10 -14.15 6.96
CA VAL A 89 3.57 -14.01 6.90
C VAL A 89 4.13 -13.76 8.29
N THR A 90 3.51 -12.86 9.07
CA THR A 90 3.98 -12.48 10.40
C THR A 90 3.71 -13.56 11.44
N TRP A 91 2.65 -14.36 11.28
CA TRP A 91 2.24 -15.37 12.26
C TRP A 91 3.35 -16.38 12.59
N LYS A 92 4.12 -16.78 11.56
CA LYS A 92 5.25 -17.70 11.74
C LYS A 92 6.38 -17.12 12.59
N SER A 93 6.54 -15.80 12.59
CA SER A 93 7.56 -15.10 13.36
C SER A 93 7.07 -14.68 14.74
N SER A 94 5.86 -14.11 14.82
CA SER A 94 5.26 -13.66 16.07
C SER A 94 3.74 -13.60 15.99
N LYS A 95 3.07 -14.44 16.79
CA LYS A 95 1.61 -14.44 16.92
C LYS A 95 1.08 -13.12 17.49
N VAL A 96 1.79 -12.53 18.45
CA VAL A 96 1.40 -11.24 19.07
C VAL A 96 1.40 -10.13 18.02
N ARG A 97 2.46 -10.02 17.20
CA ARG A 97 2.50 -9.02 16.13
C ARG A 97 1.41 -9.25 15.08
N SER A 98 1.13 -10.51 14.75
CA SER A 98 0.08 -10.85 13.81
C SER A 98 -1.32 -10.44 14.33
N LEU A 99 -1.60 -10.67 15.61
CA LEU A 99 -2.83 -10.19 16.26
C LEU A 99 -2.90 -8.66 16.30
N LEU A 100 -1.78 -7.97 16.54
CA LEU A 100 -1.74 -6.50 16.50
C LEU A 100 -2.12 -5.96 15.11
N ILE A 101 -1.70 -6.61 14.02
CA ILE A 101 -2.10 -6.23 12.65
C ILE A 101 -3.62 -6.33 12.49
N VAL A 102 -4.23 -7.42 12.99
CA VAL A 102 -5.70 -7.62 12.93
C VAL A 102 -6.43 -6.53 13.71
N VAL A 103 -5.96 -6.25 14.94
CA VAL A 103 -6.58 -5.22 15.80
C VAL A 103 -6.44 -3.84 15.16
N ALA A 104 -5.24 -3.48 14.69
CA ALA A 104 -5.00 -2.20 14.04
C ALA A 104 -5.88 -2.02 12.80
N PHE A 105 -5.98 -3.05 11.96
CA PHE A 105 -6.84 -3.00 10.78
C PHE A 105 -8.32 -2.85 11.17
N SER A 106 -8.79 -3.61 12.16
CA SER A 106 -10.18 -3.52 12.64
C SER A 106 -10.52 -2.12 13.13
N VAL A 107 -9.61 -1.50 13.92
CA VAL A 107 -9.76 -0.13 14.42
C VAL A 107 -9.81 0.88 13.27
N LEU A 108 -8.90 0.77 12.30
CA LEU A 108 -8.88 1.65 11.12
C LEU A 108 -10.17 1.54 10.31
N THR A 109 -10.66 0.32 10.06
CA THR A 109 -11.92 0.12 9.34
C THR A 109 -13.13 0.65 10.10
N TYR A 110 -13.12 0.56 11.43
CA TYR A 110 -14.19 1.10 12.26
C TYR A 110 -14.30 2.62 12.11
N PHE A 111 -13.17 3.34 12.24
CA PHE A 111 -13.16 4.80 12.09
C PHE A 111 -13.49 5.27 10.67
N GLN A 112 -13.22 4.45 9.66
CA GLN A 112 -13.52 4.80 8.27
C GLN A 112 -14.98 4.52 7.86
N LEU A 113 -15.70 3.69 8.64
CA LEU A 113 -17.10 3.36 8.44
C LEU A 113 -18.05 4.13 9.37
N SER A 114 -17.55 4.71 10.47
CA SER A 114 -18.30 5.54 11.43
C SER A 114 -18.44 6.98 10.96
#